data_AF-A0A1Y5S5T3-F1
#
_entry.id   AF-A0A1Y5S5T3-F1
#
_cell.length_a   1.000
_cell.length_b   1.000
_cell.length_c   1.000
_cell.angle_alpha   90.00
_cell.angle_beta   90.00
_cell.angle_gamma   90.00
#
_symmetry.space_group_name_H-M   'P 1'
#
loop_
_entity.id
_entity.type
_entity.pdbx_description
1 polymer ?
#
loop_
_entity_poly.entity_id
_entity_poly.type
_entity_poly.pdbx_seq_one_letter_code
_entity_poly.pdbx_strand_id
1 'polypeptide(L)'
;MRHSNGNLILGGVTLAFALLVIFVWIPLDTQTGLIEKVRRQVTIGDALAPTIAASFLAIGGLMLVLFERKADDQPKVSSQDVLFGLALVASVIVSVLVMRYAGPAVLGIWNLLSGGEAEYRLLRDTAPWKYIGFLLGGTMMITMLVSLVEGRVRTKTLLIAFISVSVMAAIYDLPFDDLLLPPNGDV
;
A
#
# COMPACT_ATOMS: atom_id res chain seq x y z
N MET A 1 -7.93 -34.85 19.69
CA MET A 1 -7.03 -34.07 18.80
C MET A 1 -7.09 -32.62 19.25
N ARG A 2 -5.96 -31.92 19.43
CA ARG A 2 -5.95 -30.54 19.92
C ARG A 2 -6.33 -29.62 18.77
N HIS A 3 -7.53 -29.04 18.79
CA HIS A 3 -7.98 -28.09 17.77
C HIS A 3 -6.96 -26.95 17.68
N SER A 4 -6.54 -26.61 16.45
CA SER A 4 -5.76 -25.40 16.20
C SER A 4 -6.66 -24.18 16.37
N ASN A 5 -6.12 -23.07 16.87
CA ASN A 5 -6.84 -21.81 17.02
C ASN A 5 -6.49 -20.79 15.92
N GLY A 6 -5.93 -21.25 14.79
CA GLY A 6 -5.39 -20.39 13.74
C GLY A 6 -6.42 -19.40 13.17
N ASN A 7 -7.62 -19.89 12.84
CA ASN A 7 -8.69 -19.04 12.30
C ASN A 7 -9.18 -18.03 13.33
N LEU A 8 -9.24 -18.41 14.60
CA LEU A 8 -9.63 -17.51 15.69
C LEU A 8 -8.61 -16.38 15.85
N ILE A 9 -7.31 -16.70 15.82
CA ILE A 9 -6.23 -15.71 15.96
C ILE A 9 -6.25 -14.77 14.75
N LEU A 10 -6.27 -15.32 13.53
CA LEU A 10 -6.27 -14.52 12.30
C LEU A 10 -7.51 -13.62 12.22
N GLY A 11 -8.69 -14.19 12.46
CA GLY A 11 -9.95 -13.46 12.46
C GLY A 11 -10.00 -12.39 13.54
N GLY A 12 -9.57 -12.71 14.76
CA GLY A 12 -9.51 -11.77 15.87
C GLY A 12 -8.55 -10.60 15.62
N VAL A 13 -7.34 -10.87 15.14
CA VAL A 13 -6.35 -9.82 14.79
C VAL A 13 -6.86 -8.95 13.65
N THR A 14 -7.43 -9.55 12.60
CA THR A 14 -7.98 -8.81 11.45
C THR A 14 -9.14 -7.93 11.86
N LEU A 15 -10.06 -8.45 12.68
CA LEU A 15 -11.20 -7.70 13.19
C LEU A 15 -10.74 -6.55 14.10
N ALA A 16 -9.83 -6.80 15.03
CA ALA A 16 -9.28 -5.77 15.89
C ALA A 16 -8.59 -4.65 15.09
N PHE A 17 -7.80 -5.02 14.09
CA PHE A 17 -7.16 -4.08 13.17
C PHE A 17 -8.20 -3.25 12.39
N ALA A 18 -9.22 -3.89 11.82
CA ALA A 18 -10.27 -3.20 11.08
C ALA A 18 -11.04 -2.20 11.95
N LEU A 19 -11.38 -2.58 13.19
CA LEU A 19 -12.04 -1.70 14.15
C LEU A 19 -11.14 -0.50 14.52
N LEU A 20 -9.84 -0.73 14.74
CA LEU A 20 -8.89 0.35 14.98
C LEU A 20 -8.82 1.30 13.79
N VAL A 21 -8.78 0.76 12.57
CA VAL A 21 -8.79 1.58 11.35
C VAL A 21 -10.05 2.43 11.25
N ILE A 22 -11.24 1.83 11.42
CA ILE A 22 -12.53 2.53 11.27
C ILE A 22 -12.75 3.59 12.34
N PHE A 23 -12.44 3.28 13.60
CA PHE A 23 -12.81 4.13 14.73
C PHE A 23 -11.70 5.05 15.22
N VAL A 24 -10.43 4.76 14.88
CA VAL A 24 -9.28 5.54 15.34
C VAL A 24 -8.55 6.16 14.17
N TRP A 25 -8.06 5.37 13.22
CA TRP A 25 -7.17 5.91 12.19
C TRP A 25 -7.90 6.80 11.17
N ILE A 26 -8.98 6.30 10.56
CA ILE A 26 -9.73 7.07 9.54
C ILE A 26 -10.19 8.42 10.12
N PRO A 27 -10.87 8.50 11.28
CA PRO A 27 -11.30 9.79 11.83
C PRO A 27 -10.15 10.76 12.16
N LEU A 28 -8.94 10.26 12.40
CA LEU A 28 -7.76 11.09 12.67
C LEU A 28 -7.05 11.54 11.38
N ASP A 29 -7.16 10.78 10.30
CA ASP A 29 -6.42 11.01 9.05
C ASP A 29 -7.24 11.77 8.00
N THR A 30 -8.56 11.57 7.98
CA THR A 30 -9.44 12.14 6.96
C THR A 30 -10.01 13.49 7.35
N GLN A 31 -10.08 14.41 6.40
CA GLN A 31 -10.65 15.74 6.64
C GLN A 31 -12.17 15.75 6.44
N THR A 32 -12.70 14.81 5.65
CA THR A 32 -14.12 14.76 5.30
C THR A 32 -14.81 13.50 5.81
N GLY A 33 -16.12 13.60 6.05
CA GLY A 33 -16.93 12.45 6.44
C GLY A 33 -17.14 11.44 5.31
N LEU A 34 -17.95 10.39 5.52
CA LEU A 34 -18.28 9.44 4.43
C LEU A 34 -19.02 10.12 3.26
N ILE A 35 -19.90 11.06 3.59
CA ILE A 35 -20.73 11.81 2.65
C ILE A 35 -20.74 13.25 3.13
N GLU A 36 -20.45 14.18 2.22
CA GLU A 36 -20.50 15.60 2.49
C GLU A 36 -21.52 16.31 1.61
N LYS A 37 -22.09 17.39 2.15
CA LYS A 37 -23.00 18.26 1.39
C LYS A 37 -22.35 19.61 1.17
N VAL A 38 -21.73 19.79 0.00
CA VAL A 38 -21.08 21.04 -0.38
C VAL A 38 -21.97 21.77 -1.38
N ARG A 39 -22.42 22.99 -1.03
CA ARG A 39 -23.18 23.87 -1.93
C ARG A 39 -24.40 23.20 -2.61
N ARG A 40 -25.16 22.41 -1.83
CA ARG A 40 -26.33 21.60 -2.27
C ARG A 40 -25.99 20.38 -3.15
N GLN A 41 -24.73 20.13 -3.44
CA GLN A 41 -24.26 18.91 -4.08
C GLN A 41 -23.82 17.90 -3.02
N VAL A 42 -24.17 16.63 -3.21
CA VAL A 42 -23.72 15.53 -2.36
C VAL A 42 -22.43 14.99 -2.96
N THR A 43 -21.35 15.09 -2.21
CA THR A 43 -20.02 14.63 -2.62
C THR A 43 -19.60 13.48 -1.72
N ILE A 44 -18.95 12.48 -2.30
CA ILE A 44 -18.33 11.38 -1.57
C ILE A 44 -17.08 11.94 -0.89
N GLY A 45 -16.98 11.78 0.43
CA GLY A 45 -15.78 12.19 1.15
C GLY A 45 -14.67 11.14 1.10
N ASP A 46 -13.46 11.59 1.42
CA ASP A 46 -12.23 10.81 1.45
C ASP A 46 -12.29 9.60 2.40
N ALA A 47 -13.09 9.68 3.47
CA ALA A 47 -13.29 8.59 4.41
C ALA A 47 -14.09 7.40 3.85
N LEU A 48 -14.84 7.55 2.75
CA LEU A 48 -15.72 6.48 2.25
C LEU A 48 -14.95 5.24 1.83
N ALA A 49 -13.99 5.38 0.91
CA ALA A 49 -13.22 4.28 0.36
C ALA A 49 -12.46 3.47 1.43
N PRO A 50 -11.66 4.08 2.34
CA PRO A 50 -10.97 3.34 3.38
C PRO A 50 -11.95 2.69 4.37
N THR A 51 -13.10 3.33 4.66
CA THR A 51 -14.11 2.74 5.56
C THR A 51 -14.75 1.50 4.95
N ILE A 52 -15.08 1.52 3.65
CA ILE A 52 -15.60 0.34 2.94
C ILE A 52 -14.57 -0.79 2.96
N ALA A 53 -13.30 -0.49 2.64
CA ALA A 53 -12.23 -1.47 2.66
C ALA A 53 -12.06 -2.11 4.05
N ALA A 54 -12.01 -1.29 5.10
CA ALA A 54 -11.91 -1.78 6.48
C ALA A 54 -13.17 -2.55 6.92
N SER A 55 -14.36 -2.19 6.41
CA SER A 55 -15.59 -2.93 6.68
C SER A 55 -15.56 -4.34 6.09
N PHE A 56 -15.01 -4.52 4.89
CA PHE A 56 -14.79 -5.86 4.32
C PHE A 56 -13.81 -6.68 5.14
N LEU A 57 -12.73 -6.07 5.66
CA LEU A 57 -11.82 -6.75 6.59
C LEU A 57 -12.52 -7.15 7.89
N ALA A 58 -13.36 -6.27 8.45
CA ALA A 58 -14.14 -6.57 9.65
C ALA A 58 -15.12 -7.72 9.43
N ILE A 59 -15.84 -7.73 8.29
CA ILE A 59 -16.76 -8.81 7.92
C ILE A 59 -15.98 -10.13 7.79
N GLY A 60 -14.86 -10.14 7.05
CA GLY A 60 -14.03 -11.34 6.88
C GLY A 60 -13.49 -11.87 8.22
N GLY A 61 -12.97 -10.98 9.07
CA GLY A 61 -12.49 -11.33 10.41
C GLY A 61 -13.62 -11.89 11.30
N LEU A 62 -14.80 -11.27 11.26
CA LEU A 62 -15.97 -11.72 12.00
C LEU A 62 -16.45 -13.10 11.52
N MET A 63 -16.44 -13.36 10.22
CA MET A 63 -16.79 -14.68 9.67
C MET A 63 -15.84 -15.76 10.19
N LEU A 64 -14.53 -15.50 10.22
CA LEU A 64 -13.55 -16.45 10.77
C LEU A 64 -13.78 -16.74 12.26
N VAL A 65 -14.10 -15.71 13.05
CA VAL A 65 -14.33 -15.85 14.50
C VAL A 65 -15.65 -16.56 14.80
N LEU A 66 -16.71 -16.27 14.06
CA LEU A 66 -18.05 -16.80 14.36
C LEU A 66 -18.27 -18.20 13.78
N PHE A 67 -17.85 -18.43 12.54
CA PHE A 67 -18.18 -19.64 11.79
C PHE A 67 -17.02 -20.63 11.68
N GLU A 68 -15.78 -20.15 11.49
CA GLU A 68 -14.62 -21.01 11.17
C GLU A 68 -13.71 -21.31 12.39
N ARG A 69 -14.06 -20.82 13.58
CA ARG A 69 -13.24 -20.98 14.81
C ARG A 69 -13.05 -22.42 15.28
N LYS A 70 -13.90 -23.35 14.82
CA LYS A 70 -13.88 -24.77 15.21
C LYS A 70 -13.72 -25.70 14.00
N ALA A 71 -13.34 -25.17 12.83
CA ALA A 71 -13.10 -26.01 11.67
C ALA A 71 -12.05 -27.09 11.99
N ASP A 72 -12.27 -28.30 11.48
CA ASP A 72 -11.47 -29.49 11.80
C ASP A 72 -10.09 -29.47 11.12
N ASP A 73 -9.95 -28.74 10.02
CA ASP A 73 -8.75 -28.60 9.19
C ASP A 73 -8.00 -27.27 9.40
N GLN A 74 -8.18 -26.65 10.57
CA GLN A 74 -7.55 -25.36 10.86
C GLN A 74 -6.01 -25.41 10.75
N PRO A 75 -5.41 -24.46 10.00
CA PRO A 75 -3.96 -24.37 9.92
C PRO A 75 -3.37 -24.10 11.31
N LYS A 76 -2.25 -24.74 11.62
CA LYS A 76 -1.47 -24.46 12.83
C LYS A 76 -0.58 -23.28 12.54
N VAL A 77 -0.69 -22.22 13.36
CA VAL A 77 0.20 -21.06 13.25
C VAL A 77 1.62 -21.52 13.61
N SER A 78 2.48 -21.64 12.60
CA SER A 78 3.90 -21.92 12.76
C SER A 78 4.70 -20.62 12.71
N SER A 79 5.94 -20.65 13.20
CA SER A 79 6.85 -19.51 13.08
C SER A 79 7.14 -19.14 11.63
N GLN A 80 7.05 -20.10 10.70
CA GLN A 80 7.24 -19.85 9.26
C GLN A 80 6.08 -19.03 8.68
N ASP A 81 4.84 -19.30 9.11
CA ASP A 81 3.66 -18.54 8.66
C ASP A 81 3.72 -17.09 9.15
N VAL A 82 4.14 -16.90 10.41
CA VAL A 82 4.34 -15.57 10.99
C VAL A 82 5.46 -14.83 10.25
N LEU A 83 6.59 -15.50 9.97
CA LEU A 83 7.69 -14.90 9.24
C LEU A 83 7.29 -14.51 7.81
N PHE A 84 6.51 -15.37 7.12
CA PHE A 84 5.96 -15.06 5.81
C PHE A 84 5.05 -13.82 5.85
N GLY A 85 4.15 -13.75 6.83
CA GLY A 85 3.28 -12.58 7.03
C GLY A 85 4.07 -11.30 7.30
N LEU A 86 5.09 -11.37 8.16
CA LEU A 86 5.98 -10.24 8.42
C LEU A 86 6.78 -9.83 7.18
N ALA A 87 7.29 -10.78 6.41
CA ALA A 87 8.01 -10.52 5.17
C ALA A 87 7.12 -9.86 4.12
N LEU A 88 5.84 -10.25 4.04
CA LEU A 88 4.85 -9.65 3.16
C LEU A 88 4.61 -8.18 3.55
N VAL A 89 4.35 -7.91 4.83
CA VAL A 89 4.15 -6.54 5.34
C VAL A 89 5.40 -5.70 5.14
N ALA A 90 6.58 -6.22 5.48
CA ALA A 90 7.85 -5.54 5.30
C ALA A 90 8.12 -5.20 3.82
N SER A 91 7.80 -6.09 2.89
CA SER A 91 7.95 -5.86 1.45
C SER A 91 7.14 -4.66 0.99
N VAL A 92 5.89 -4.53 1.46
CA VAL A 92 5.04 -3.38 1.16
C VAL A 92 5.61 -2.10 1.79
N ILE A 93 5.96 -2.12 3.08
CA ILE A 93 6.51 -0.95 3.77
C ILE A 93 7.78 -0.44 3.09
N VAL A 94 8.75 -1.33 2.83
CA VAL A 94 10.01 -0.96 2.17
C VAL A 94 9.74 -0.36 0.80
N SER A 95 8.82 -0.96 0.02
CA SER A 95 8.49 -0.44 -1.30
C SER A 95 7.83 0.94 -1.26
N VAL A 96 6.93 1.19 -0.31
CA VAL A 96 6.31 2.50 -0.10
C VAL A 96 7.33 3.54 0.37
N LEU A 97 8.28 3.16 1.24
CA LEU A 97 9.38 4.03 1.65
C LEU A 97 10.27 4.40 0.45
N VAL A 98 10.58 3.43 -0.41
CA VAL A 98 11.32 3.67 -1.65
C VAL A 98 10.52 4.59 -2.57
N MET A 99 9.21 4.37 -2.73
CA MET A 99 8.36 5.30 -3.48
C MET A 99 8.52 6.73 -2.93
N ARG A 100 8.30 6.92 -1.63
CA ARG A 100 8.30 8.24 -0.98
C ARG A 100 9.65 8.96 -1.06
N TYR A 101 10.76 8.25 -0.86
CA TYR A 101 12.06 8.89 -0.65
C TYR A 101 13.02 8.78 -1.84
N ALA A 102 12.77 7.94 -2.84
CA ALA A 102 13.69 7.80 -3.97
C ALA A 102 13.81 9.09 -4.80
N GLY A 103 12.71 9.78 -5.06
CA GLY A 103 12.74 11.07 -5.78
C GLY A 103 13.63 12.12 -5.09
N PRO A 104 13.34 12.48 -3.82
CA PRO A 104 14.17 13.40 -3.04
C PRO A 104 15.63 12.93 -2.91
N ALA A 105 15.87 11.63 -2.70
CA ALA A 105 17.22 11.09 -2.57
C ALA A 105 18.03 11.23 -3.86
N VAL A 106 17.45 10.92 -5.02
CA VAL A 106 18.14 11.08 -6.31
C VAL A 106 18.42 12.55 -6.60
N LEU A 107 17.49 13.46 -6.28
CA LEU A 107 17.75 14.89 -6.41
C LEU A 107 18.86 15.38 -5.47
N GLY A 108 18.88 14.90 -4.22
CA GLY A 108 19.95 15.23 -3.27
C GLY A 108 21.33 14.80 -3.77
N ILE A 109 21.42 13.61 -4.35
CA ILE A 109 22.65 13.12 -5.00
C ILE A 109 23.01 13.99 -6.21
N TRP A 110 22.03 14.35 -7.05
CA TRP A 110 22.25 15.21 -8.21
C TRP A 110 22.79 16.59 -7.81
N ASN A 111 22.19 17.23 -6.82
CA ASN A 111 22.62 18.52 -6.29
C ASN A 111 24.06 18.45 -5.76
N LEU A 112 24.39 17.39 -5.01
CA LEU A 112 25.75 17.19 -4.51
C LEU A 112 26.78 17.05 -5.63
N LEU A 113 26.43 16.39 -6.74
CA LEU A 113 27.33 16.18 -7.88
C LEU A 113 27.43 17.39 -8.81
N SER A 114 26.35 18.15 -8.96
CA SER A 114 26.26 19.30 -9.88
C SER A 114 26.54 20.65 -9.23
N GLY A 115 26.62 20.70 -7.89
CA GLY A 115 26.71 21.94 -7.11
C GLY A 115 25.41 22.76 -7.13
N GLY A 116 24.27 22.12 -7.45
CA GLY A 116 22.96 22.76 -7.50
C GLY A 116 22.26 22.83 -6.14
N GLU A 117 21.23 23.67 -6.05
CA GLU A 117 20.39 23.85 -4.84
C GLU A 117 18.89 23.64 -5.14
N ALA A 118 18.56 22.77 -6.11
CA ALA A 118 17.18 22.55 -6.51
C ALA A 118 16.37 21.85 -5.39
N GLU A 119 15.15 22.34 -5.14
CA GLU A 119 14.21 21.76 -4.18
C GLU A 119 13.28 20.74 -4.87
N TYR A 120 13.14 19.54 -4.28
CA TYR A 120 12.33 18.46 -4.88
C TYR A 120 10.88 18.88 -5.11
N ARG A 121 10.32 19.65 -4.17
CA ARG A 121 8.93 20.13 -4.24
C ARG A 121 8.63 20.94 -5.50
N LEU A 122 9.61 21.67 -6.03
CA LEU A 122 9.47 22.46 -7.26
C LEU A 122 9.58 21.59 -8.52
N LEU A 123 10.24 20.44 -8.42
CA LEU A 123 10.52 19.54 -9.54
C LEU A 123 9.59 18.32 -9.57
N ARG A 124 8.78 18.11 -8.53
CA ARG A 124 7.97 16.89 -8.31
C ARG A 124 6.96 16.57 -9.41
N ASP A 125 6.63 17.55 -10.24
CA ASP A 125 5.73 17.40 -11.40
C ASP A 125 6.46 17.42 -12.75
N THR A 126 7.79 17.43 -12.72
CA THR A 126 8.62 17.50 -13.93
C THR A 126 9.32 16.17 -14.19
N ALA A 127 9.45 15.82 -15.46
CA ALA A 127 10.30 14.70 -15.85
C ALA A 127 11.77 15.06 -15.64
N PRO A 128 12.62 14.11 -15.18
CA PRO A 128 12.31 12.72 -14.83
C PRO A 128 11.82 12.52 -13.38
N TRP A 129 11.89 13.56 -12.54
CA TRP A 129 11.74 13.48 -11.08
C TRP A 129 10.42 12.87 -10.63
N LYS A 130 9.33 13.16 -11.32
CA LYS A 130 7.99 12.64 -11.00
C LYS A 130 7.86 11.12 -11.13
N TYR A 131 8.70 10.47 -11.95
CA TYR A 131 8.60 9.03 -12.20
C TYR A 131 9.51 8.18 -11.29
N ILE A 132 10.56 8.75 -10.72
CA ILE A 132 11.61 7.99 -10.01
C ILE A 132 11.03 7.18 -8.86
N GLY A 133 10.29 7.84 -7.96
CA GLY A 133 9.66 7.18 -6.82
C GLY A 133 8.65 6.12 -7.23
N PHE A 134 7.72 6.50 -8.12
CA PHE A 134 6.65 5.61 -8.57
C PHE A 134 7.18 4.37 -9.27
N LEU A 135 8.09 4.53 -10.24
CA LEU A 135 8.66 3.42 -11.00
C LEU A 135 9.50 2.51 -10.10
N LEU A 136 10.42 3.05 -9.29
CA LEU A 136 11.30 2.24 -8.46
C LEU A 136 10.53 1.48 -7.38
N GLY A 137 9.73 2.18 -6.59
CA GLY A 137 9.00 1.56 -5.50
C GLY A 137 7.88 0.64 -6.00
N GLY A 138 7.20 0.97 -7.11
CA GLY A 138 6.19 0.11 -7.71
C GLY A 138 6.77 -1.18 -8.27
N THR A 139 7.90 -1.06 -8.99
CA THR A 139 8.61 -2.22 -9.55
C THR A 139 9.12 -3.11 -8.41
N MET A 140 9.68 -2.51 -7.36
CA MET A 140 10.13 -3.22 -6.17
C MET A 140 8.98 -3.96 -5.49
N MET A 141 7.83 -3.30 -5.29
CA MET A 141 6.66 -3.90 -4.64
C MET A 141 6.20 -5.16 -5.35
N ILE A 142 5.93 -5.09 -6.66
CA ILE A 142 5.47 -6.24 -7.43
C ILE A 142 6.54 -7.34 -7.43
N THR A 143 7.81 -6.98 -7.61
CA THR A 143 8.91 -7.95 -7.64
C THR A 143 9.07 -8.67 -6.31
N MET A 144 9.04 -7.96 -5.18
CA MET A 144 9.16 -8.54 -3.85
C MET A 144 7.98 -9.46 -3.54
N LEU A 145 6.75 -9.03 -3.81
CA LEU A 145 5.55 -9.82 -3.53
C LEU A 145 5.53 -11.11 -4.36
N VAL A 146 5.82 -11.03 -5.67
CA VAL A 146 5.87 -12.23 -6.52
C VAL A 146 7.03 -13.14 -6.12
N SER A 147 8.20 -12.59 -5.80
CA SER A 147 9.36 -13.40 -5.39
C SER A 147 9.13 -14.08 -4.04
N LEU A 148 8.42 -13.43 -3.12
CA LEU A 148 8.05 -13.99 -1.83
C LEU A 148 7.10 -15.18 -1.99
N VAL A 149 6.12 -15.08 -2.90
CA VAL A 149 5.18 -16.18 -3.20
C VAL A 149 5.85 -17.31 -3.99
N GLU A 150 6.70 -17.00 -4.98
CA GLU A 150 7.39 -18.02 -5.77
C GLU A 150 8.60 -18.66 -5.05
N GLY A 151 9.09 -18.04 -3.97
CA GLY A 151 10.31 -18.46 -3.26
C GLY A 151 11.61 -18.25 -4.04
N ARG A 152 11.59 -17.44 -5.11
CA ARG A 152 12.76 -17.17 -5.96
C ARG A 152 12.63 -15.82 -6.68
N VAL A 153 13.77 -15.17 -6.88
CA VAL A 153 13.84 -13.93 -7.68
C VAL A 153 14.11 -14.30 -9.14
N ARG A 154 13.31 -13.76 -10.05
CA ARG A 154 13.46 -13.95 -11.50
C ARG A 154 13.54 -12.61 -12.20
N THR A 155 14.51 -12.46 -13.10
CA THR A 155 14.64 -11.24 -13.92
C THR A 155 13.40 -10.97 -14.78
N LYS A 156 12.71 -12.03 -15.20
CA LYS A 156 11.42 -11.90 -15.91
C LYS A 156 10.37 -11.18 -15.07
N THR A 157 10.31 -11.47 -13.78
CA THR A 157 9.39 -10.81 -12.85
C THR A 157 9.72 -9.33 -12.72
N LEU A 158 11.00 -8.98 -12.60
CA LEU A 158 11.47 -7.60 -12.56
C LEU A 158 11.05 -6.82 -13.83
N LEU A 159 11.23 -7.43 -15.00
CA LEU A 159 10.88 -6.81 -16.28
C LEU A 159 9.36 -6.61 -16.41
N ILE A 160 8.56 -7.62 -16.06
CA ILE A 160 7.10 -7.54 -16.09
C ILE A 160 6.63 -6.44 -15.12
N ALA A 161 7.15 -6.42 -13.89
CA ALA A 161 6.85 -5.39 -12.90
C ALA A 161 7.15 -3.99 -13.43
N PHE A 162 8.35 -3.79 -13.99
CA PHE A 162 8.75 -2.50 -14.56
C PHE A 162 7.84 -2.04 -15.69
N ILE A 163 7.50 -2.94 -16.63
CA ILE A 163 6.58 -2.64 -17.74
C ILE A 163 5.19 -2.31 -17.20
N SER A 164 4.64 -3.13 -16.29
CA SER A 164 3.31 -2.91 -15.72
C SER A 164 3.21 -1.56 -14.99
N VAL A 165 4.22 -1.20 -14.21
CA VAL A 165 4.24 0.07 -13.49
C VAL A 165 4.44 1.25 -14.45
N SER A 166 5.24 1.09 -15.50
CA SER A 166 5.40 2.11 -16.55
C SER A 166 4.10 2.37 -17.31
N VAL A 167 3.37 1.30 -17.66
CA VAL A 167 2.03 1.41 -18.28
C VAL A 167 1.07 2.10 -17.32
N MET A 168 1.08 1.74 -16.04
CA MET A 168 0.25 2.39 -15.03
C MET A 168 0.58 3.88 -14.91
N ALA A 169 1.87 4.25 -14.89
CA ALA A 169 2.31 5.64 -14.87
C ALA A 169 1.75 6.39 -16.08
N ALA A 170 1.86 5.81 -17.28
CA ALA A 170 1.34 6.43 -18.50
C ALA A 170 -0.18 6.59 -18.50
N ILE A 171 -0.93 5.62 -17.97
CA ILE A 171 -2.39 5.69 -17.88
C ILE A 171 -2.84 6.84 -16.97
N TYR A 172 -2.10 7.13 -15.89
CA TYR A 172 -2.43 8.22 -14.99
C TYR A 172 -1.85 9.57 -15.43
N ASP A 173 -0.68 9.59 -16.05
CA ASP A 173 0.05 10.82 -16.33
C ASP A 173 -0.24 11.42 -17.72
N LEU A 174 -0.54 10.60 -18.73
CA LEU A 174 -0.81 11.10 -20.09
C LEU A 174 -2.18 11.77 -20.29
N PRO A 175 -3.28 11.28 -19.70
CA PRO A 175 -4.59 11.88 -19.91
C PRO A 175 -4.93 13.01 -18.93
N PHE A 176 -4.12 13.20 -17.88
CA PHE A 176 -4.40 14.15 -16.80
C PHE A 176 -3.18 15.02 -16.50
N ASP A 177 -3.19 16.25 -16.99
CA ASP A 177 -2.06 17.18 -16.83
C ASP A 177 -1.86 17.65 -15.38
N ASP A 178 -2.92 17.68 -14.57
CA ASP A 178 -2.89 18.16 -13.17
C ASP A 178 -2.78 17.02 -12.14
N LEU A 179 -2.64 15.76 -12.59
CA LEU A 179 -2.59 14.61 -11.68
C LEU A 179 -1.15 14.27 -11.31
N LEU A 180 -0.75 14.63 -10.08
CA LEU A 180 0.50 14.18 -9.51
C LEU A 180 0.48 12.66 -9.27
N LEU A 181 1.43 11.94 -9.88
CA LEU A 181 1.63 10.54 -9.54
C LEU A 181 1.92 10.39 -8.03
N PRO A 182 1.31 9.41 -7.33
CA PRO A 182 1.76 9.03 -5.99
C PRO A 182 3.22 8.63 -6.14
N PRO A 183 4.21 9.18 -5.44
CA PRO A 183 4.22 9.69 -4.08
C PRO A 183 4.54 11.19 -4.01
N ASN A 184 4.40 11.90 -5.14
CA ASN A 184 4.86 13.27 -5.34
C ASN A 184 3.95 14.33 -4.65
N GLY A 185 3.32 13.96 -3.54
CA GLY A 185 2.57 14.88 -2.69
C GLY A 185 3.51 15.82 -1.92
N ASP A 186 3.02 16.37 -0.81
CA ASP A 186 3.82 17.26 0.04
C ASP A 186 4.85 16.44 0.84
N VAL A 187 6.04 16.31 0.27
CA VAL A 187 7.25 15.74 0.87
C VAL A 187 8.36 16.79 0.84
#